data_AF-X0SAW1-F1
#
_entry.id   AF-X0SAW1-F1
#
_cell.length_a   1.000
_cell.length_b   1.000
_cell.length_c   1.000
_cell.angle_alpha   90.00
_cell.angle_beta   90.00
_cell.angle_gamma   90.00
#
_symmetry.space_group_name_H-M   'P 1'
#
loop_
_entity.id
_entity.type
_entity.pdbx_description
1 polymer ?
#
loop_
_entity_poly.entity_id
_entity_poly.type
_entity_poly.pdbx_seq_one_letter_code
_entity_poly.pdbx_strand_id
1 'polypeptide(L)'
;HEHWNGNGYPDGLKGEKIPLLSRIISIIDAYDVMQSRRPYKGEISKTEAIKEIKRCAGTQFDPQLVEIFLKIVKNNASRERK
;
A
#
# COMPACT_ATOMS: atom_id res chain seq x y z
N HIS A 1 -1.33 8.38 -10.64
CA HIS A 1 -1.72 7.04 -10.15
C HIS A 1 -0.99 5.96 -10.93
N GLU A 2 0.34 6.05 -10.97
CA GLU A 2 1.15 5.04 -11.66
C GLU A 2 1.07 3.72 -10.90
N HIS A 3 1.00 2.60 -11.63
CA HIS A 3 1.00 1.26 -11.08
C HIS A 3 2.32 0.59 -11.42
N TRP A 4 2.85 -0.21 -10.49
CA TRP A 4 4.13 -0.90 -10.67
C TRP A 4 4.24 -1.69 -12.00
N ASN A 5 3.16 -2.28 -12.47
CA ASN A 5 3.10 -3.05 -13.72
C ASN A 5 3.00 -2.21 -15.01
N GLY A 6 2.80 -0.89 -14.91
CA GLY A 6 2.62 0.02 -16.05
C GLY A 6 1.16 0.24 -16.47
N ASN A 7 0.18 -0.31 -15.76
CA ASN A 7 -1.25 -0.12 -16.07
C ASN A 7 -1.85 1.13 -15.39
N GLY A 8 -1.00 2.01 -14.87
CA GLY A 8 -1.40 3.26 -14.22
C GLY A 8 -1.37 4.45 -15.18
N TYR A 9 -1.61 5.64 -14.64
CA TYR A 9 -1.71 6.89 -15.40
C TYR A 9 -1.12 8.07 -14.60
N PRO A 10 -0.75 9.19 -15.26
CA PRO A 10 -0.98 9.54 -16.67
C PRO A 10 0.04 8.97 -17.68
N ASP A 11 1.25 8.65 -17.25
CA ASP A 11 2.39 8.42 -18.15
C ASP A 11 2.63 6.93 -18.42
N GLY A 12 1.97 6.04 -17.68
CA GLY A 12 2.10 4.59 -17.84
C GLY A 12 3.48 4.08 -17.44
N LEU A 13 4.09 4.72 -16.44
CA LEU A 13 5.42 4.37 -15.95
C LEU A 13 5.38 3.00 -15.28
N LYS A 14 6.45 2.22 -15.47
CA LYS A 14 6.57 0.85 -14.97
C LYS A 14 7.80 0.69 -14.11
N GLY A 15 7.65 -0.05 -13.01
CA GLY A 15 8.75 -0.41 -12.11
C GLY A 15 9.47 0.82 -11.56
N GLU A 16 10.79 0.79 -11.65
CA GLU A 16 11.66 1.85 -11.11
C GLU A 16 11.63 3.16 -11.91
N LYS A 17 10.99 3.18 -13.09
CA LYS A 17 10.71 4.44 -13.80
C LYS A 17 9.75 5.33 -13.00
N ILE A 18 8.95 4.74 -12.12
CA ILE A 18 8.11 5.49 -11.18
C ILE A 18 9.03 6.05 -10.08
N PRO A 19 9.01 7.37 -9.82
CA PRO A 19 9.80 7.98 -8.75
C PRO A 19 9.59 7.25 -7.41
N LEU A 20 10.68 7.04 -6.66
CA LEU A 20 10.64 6.29 -5.40
C LEU A 20 9.58 6.82 -4.44
N LEU A 21 9.49 8.15 -4.29
CA LEU A 21 8.52 8.79 -3.41
C LEU A 21 7.08 8.48 -3.84
N SER A 22 6.78 8.50 -5.14
CA SER A 22 5.46 8.15 -5.66
C SER A 22 5.09 6.70 -5.35
N ARG A 23 6.05 5.77 -5.46
CA ARG A 23 5.84 4.36 -5.08
C ARG A 23 5.51 4.22 -3.59
N ILE A 24 6.23 4.94 -2.72
CA ILE A 24 5.98 4.94 -1.27
C ILE A 24 4.59 5.51 -0.96
N ILE A 25 4.26 6.70 -1.49
CA ILE A 25 2.99 7.38 -1.23
C ILE A 25 1.81 6.51 -1.69
N SER A 26 1.94 5.82 -2.84
CA SER A 26 0.87 4.97 -3.35
C SER A 26 0.43 3.85 -2.38
N ILE A 27 1.38 3.27 -1.64
CA ILE A 27 1.09 2.22 -0.64
C ILE A 27 0.42 2.84 0.59
N ILE A 28 0.91 4.00 1.04
CA ILE A 28 0.39 4.69 2.22
C ILE A 28 -1.04 5.17 1.98
N ASP A 29 -1.29 5.81 0.84
CA ASP A 29 -2.60 6.32 0.44
C ASP A 29 -3.64 5.19 0.37
N ALA A 30 -3.29 4.07 -0.27
CA ALA A 30 -4.17 2.90 -0.34
C ALA A 30 -4.48 2.32 1.05
N TYR A 31 -3.46 2.22 1.93
CA TYR A 31 -3.64 1.71 3.28
C TYR A 31 -4.53 2.63 4.14
N ASP A 32 -4.30 3.94 4.08
CA ASP A 32 -5.07 4.94 4.81
C ASP A 32 -6.55 4.93 4.37
N VAL A 33 -6.79 4.88 3.05
CA VAL A 33 -8.15 4.76 2.50
C VAL A 33 -8.86 3.50 3.02
N MET A 34 -8.15 2.37 3.13
CA MET A 34 -8.72 1.13 3.66
C MET A 34 -9.02 1.19 5.16
N GLN A 35 -8.16 1.85 5.94
CA GLN A 35 -8.34 2.00 7.39
C GLN A 35 -9.33 3.12 7.78
N SER A 36 -9.59 4.08 6.89
CA SER A 36 -10.50 5.18 7.17
C SER A 36 -11.95 4.71 7.34
N ARG A 37 -12.65 5.14 8.41
CA ARG A 37 -14.11 5.01 8.55
C ARG A 37 -14.78 5.87 7.48
N ARG A 38 -15.29 5.27 6.42
CA ARG A 38 -16.16 5.99 5.47
C ARG A 38 -17.63 5.76 5.84
N PRO A 39 -18.51 6.76 5.73
CA PRO A 39 -19.93 6.65 6.11
C PRO A 39 -20.69 5.48 5.46
N TYR A 40 -20.18 4.96 4.34
CA TYR A 40 -20.82 3.94 3.51
C TYR A 40 -20.07 2.60 3.48
N LYS A 41 -18.94 2.48 4.18
CA LYS A 41 -18.11 1.26 4.20
C LYS A 41 -17.48 1.14 5.59
N GLY A 42 -17.82 0.07 6.32
CA GLY A 42 -17.18 -0.21 7.61
C GLY A 42 -15.65 -0.27 7.48
N GLU A 43 -14.93 -0.07 8.59
CA GLU A 43 -13.47 -0.16 8.60
C GLU A 43 -13.03 -1.52 8.06
N ILE A 44 -12.14 -1.53 7.07
CA ILE A 44 -11.43 -2.75 6.72
C ILE A 44 -10.45 -3.01 7.86
N SER A 45 -10.46 -4.21 8.43
CA SER A 45 -9.56 -4.53 9.53
C SER A 45 -8.09 -4.36 9.10
N LYS A 46 -7.19 -4.02 10.04
CA LYS A 46 -5.74 -3.92 9.76
C LYS A 46 -5.24 -5.17 9.02
N THR A 47 -5.74 -6.34 9.40
CA THR A 47 -5.39 -7.64 8.79
C THR A 47 -5.83 -7.73 7.33
N GLU A 48 -7.04 -7.30 7.00
CA GLU A 48 -7.56 -7.31 5.63
C GLU A 48 -6.85 -6.28 4.75
N ALA A 49 -6.58 -5.08 5.28
CA ALA A 49 -5.82 -4.07 4.55
C ALA A 49 -4.40 -4.56 4.23
N ILE A 50 -3.73 -5.22 5.18
CA ILE A 50 -2.44 -5.88 4.96
C ILE A 50 -2.52 -6.96 3.88
N LYS A 51 -3.56 -7.81 3.93
CA LYS A 51 -3.77 -8.86 2.90
C LYS A 51 -3.94 -8.25 1.52
N GLU A 52 -4.69 -7.16 1.41
CA GLU A 52 -4.95 -6.50 0.14
C GLU A 52 -3.70 -5.82 -0.43
N ILE A 53 -2.95 -5.07 0.39
CA ILE A 53 -1.65 -4.51 -0.02
C ILE A 53 -0.70 -5.61 -0.51
N LYS A 54 -0.64 -6.73 0.21
CA LYS A 54 0.19 -7.87 -0.18
C LYS A 54 -0.28 -8.50 -1.50
N ARG A 55 -1.59 -8.63 -1.71
CA ARG A 55 -2.19 -9.17 -2.95
C ARG A 55 -1.83 -8.31 -4.16
N CYS A 56 -1.73 -6.99 -3.99
CA CYS A 56 -1.40 -6.03 -5.04
C CYS A 56 0.11 -5.79 -5.25
N ALA A 57 0.99 -6.48 -4.51
CA ALA A 57 2.43 -6.41 -4.72
C ALA A 57 2.81 -6.91 -6.12
N GLY A 58 3.72 -6.20 -6.80
CA GLY A 58 4.16 -6.54 -8.16
C GLY A 58 3.16 -6.17 -9.27
N THR A 59 1.99 -5.64 -8.93
CA THR A 59 1.00 -5.14 -9.90
C THR A 59 0.75 -3.65 -9.70
N GLN A 60 0.03 -3.30 -8.65
CA GLN A 60 -0.22 -1.90 -8.29
C GLN A 60 0.97 -1.32 -7.53
N PHE A 61 1.55 -2.08 -6.61
CA PHE A 61 2.58 -1.62 -5.70
C PHE A 61 3.94 -2.26 -5.98
N ASP A 62 4.99 -1.52 -5.65
CA ASP A 62 6.35 -2.03 -5.64
C ASP A 62 6.48 -3.17 -4.61
N PRO A 63 6.84 -4.40 -5.05
CA PRO A 63 6.91 -5.55 -4.16
C PRO A 63 7.97 -5.40 -3.05
N GLN A 64 9.08 -4.70 -3.32
CA GLN A 64 10.13 -4.49 -2.31
C GLN A 64 9.64 -3.54 -1.21
N LEU A 65 8.95 -2.47 -1.60
CA LEU A 65 8.39 -1.50 -0.65
C LEU A 65 7.22 -2.10 0.15
N VAL A 66 6.41 -2.97 -0.46
CA VAL A 66 5.36 -3.70 0.26
C VAL A 66 5.97 -4.56 1.38
N GLU A 67 7.03 -5.32 1.11
CA GLU A 67 7.68 -6.13 2.15
C GLU A 67 8.23 -5.28 3.31
N ILE A 68 8.80 -4.11 3.01
CA ILE A 68 9.26 -3.15 4.04
C ILE A 68 8.07 -2.61 4.83
N PHE A 69 7.01 -2.17 4.16
CA PHE A 69 5.80 -1.65 4.78
C PHE A 69 5.18 -2.68 5.74
N LEU A 70 5.05 -3.93 5.31
CA LEU A 70 4.49 -5.00 6.14
C LEU A 70 5.31 -5.27 7.40
N LYS A 71 6.64 -5.20 7.32
CA LYS A 71 7.52 -5.31 8.50
C LYS A 71 7.27 -4.16 9.48
N ILE A 72 7.13 -2.93 8.99
CA ILE A 72 6.87 -1.74 9.83
C ILE A 72 5.52 -1.88 10.55
N VAL A 73 4.45 -2.20 9.81
CA VAL A 73 3.10 -2.33 10.37
C VAL A 73 3.02 -3.46 11.41
N LYS A 74 3.66 -4.60 11.14
CA LYS A 74 3.74 -5.72 12.10
C LYS A 74 4.48 -5.34 13.37
N ASN A 75 5.57 -4.56 13.26
CA ASN A 75 6.34 -4.11 14.41
C ASN A 75 5.58 -3.07 15.25
N ASN A 76 4.81 -2.17 14.63
CA ASN A 76 4.01 -1.19 15.38
C ASN A 76 2.90 -1.85 16.22
N ALA A 77 2.28 -2.93 15.73
CA ALA A 77 1.31 -3.71 16.51
C ALA A 77 1.89 -4.39 17.77
N SER A 78 3.22 -4.49 17.88
CA SER A 78 3.92 -4.98 19.08
C SER A 78 4.29 -3.87 20.07
N ARG A 79 4.31 -2.59 19.61
CA ARG A 79 4.61 -1.42 20.45
C ARG A 79 3.39 -0.82 21.13
N GLU A 80 2.20 -0.91 20.52
CA GLU A 80 0.93 -0.45 21.11
C GLU A 80 0.40 -1.33 22.26
N ARG A 81 1.10 -2.43 22.62
CA ARG A 81 0.76 -3.34 23.72
C ARG A 81 1.64 -3.17 24.97
N LYS A 82 2.33 -2.05 25.10
CA LYS A 82 3.03 -1.60 26.32
C LYS A 82 2.48 -0.26 26.74
#